data_AF-A0A382MF29-F1
#
_entry.id   AF-A0A382MF29-F1
#
_cell.length_a   1.000
_cell.length_b   1.000
_cell.length_c   1.000
_cell.angle_alpha   90.00
_cell.angle_beta   90.00
_cell.angle_gamma   90.00
#
_symmetry.space_group_name_H-M   'P 1'
#
loop_
_entity.id
_entity.type
_entity.pdbx_description
1 polymer ?
#
loop_
_entity_poly.entity_id
_entity_poly.type
_entity_poly.pdbx_seq_one_letter_code
_entity_poly.pdbx_strand_id
1 'polypeptide(L)'
;GWVYESTPIGILPASGRGAGTSLRAAGERALRHAVSILADSLRATMAEALRHRAFSTRVVDIVVEGPRVAADLDGLTRALVSGLGPVQTLVPRGVEAGHARFQVHTTAGAFDLARQLSAHGLETSAVEILQVTANSLRFAIRSTKLTGELEQ
;
A
#
# COMPACT_ATOMS: atom_id res chain seq x y z
N GLY A 1 -13.98 -45.78 33.29
CA GLY A 1 -13.12 -45.92 34.48
C GLY A 1 -12.94 -44.56 35.07
N TRP A 2 -13.48 -44.37 36.27
CA TRP A 2 -13.36 -43.15 37.06
C TRP A 2 -12.04 -43.20 37.84
N VAL A 3 -11.28 -42.11 37.85
CA VAL A 3 -10.19 -41.92 38.81
C VAL A 3 -10.42 -40.57 39.52
N TYR A 4 -10.54 -40.70 40.84
CA TYR A 4 -10.71 -39.69 41.87
C TYR A 4 -9.57 -38.67 41.90
N GLU A 5 -9.88 -37.41 42.26
CA GLU A 5 -9.19 -36.79 43.39
C GLU A 5 -10.08 -35.74 44.08
N SER A 6 -10.25 -35.96 45.38
CA SER A 6 -11.08 -35.24 46.33
C SER A 6 -10.48 -33.88 46.70
N THR A 7 -11.30 -32.83 46.79
CA THR A 7 -10.98 -31.65 47.60
C THR A 7 -12.24 -31.15 48.31
N PRO A 8 -12.22 -30.96 49.64
CA PRO A 8 -13.41 -30.70 50.44
C PRO A 8 -13.96 -29.30 50.22
N ILE A 9 -15.29 -29.20 50.16
CA ILE A 9 -16.04 -27.94 50.23
C ILE A 9 -15.88 -27.39 51.66
N GLY A 10 -14.86 -26.55 51.87
CA GLY A 10 -14.69 -25.76 53.07
C GLY A 10 -15.59 -24.52 52.99
N ILE A 11 -16.75 -24.55 53.65
CA ILE A 11 -17.54 -23.36 53.94
C ILE A 11 -16.80 -22.58 55.03
N LEU A 12 -16.08 -21.52 54.65
CA LEU A 12 -15.54 -20.55 55.61
C LEU A 12 -16.58 -19.44 55.84
N PRO A 13 -17.03 -19.20 57.08
CA PRO A 13 -17.92 -18.08 57.38
C PRO A 13 -17.10 -16.79 57.29
N ALA A 14 -17.32 -16.01 56.23
CA ALA A 14 -16.73 -14.68 56.09
C ALA A 14 -17.48 -13.66 56.98
N SER A 15 -17.37 -13.81 58.30
CA SER A 15 -17.63 -12.73 59.24
C SER A 15 -16.32 -12.01 59.53
N GLY A 16 -15.93 -11.10 58.64
CA GLY A 16 -14.72 -10.28 58.79
C GLY A 16 -14.87 -8.98 58.01
N ARG A 17 -14.90 -7.86 58.74
CA ARG A 17 -14.80 -6.49 58.20
C ARG A 17 -13.64 -6.41 57.18
N GLY A 18 -13.97 -6.34 55.91
CA GLY A 18 -12.99 -6.25 54.81
C GLY A 18 -13.60 -6.16 53.41
N ALA A 19 -14.92 -6.35 53.25
CA ALA A 19 -15.60 -6.37 51.96
C ALA A 19 -15.69 -5.01 51.23
N GLY A 20 -15.34 -3.89 51.90
CA GLY A 20 -15.39 -2.55 51.30
C GLY A 20 -14.17 -2.19 50.44
N THR A 21 -13.01 -2.80 50.69
CA THR A 21 -11.75 -2.50 49.99
C THR A 21 -11.43 -3.50 48.87
N SER A 22 -12.02 -4.69 48.90
CA SER A 22 -11.75 -5.75 47.92
C SER A 22 -12.47 -5.56 46.59
N LEU A 23 -13.74 -5.12 46.59
CA LEU A 23 -14.52 -4.99 45.35
C LEU A 23 -14.06 -3.79 44.50
N ARG A 24 -13.76 -2.66 45.14
CA ARG A 24 -13.25 -1.45 44.46
C ARG A 24 -11.83 -1.66 43.95
N ALA A 25 -10.95 -2.25 44.75
CA ALA A 25 -9.59 -2.57 44.32
C ALA A 25 -9.57 -3.67 43.23
N ALA A 26 -10.47 -4.65 43.29
CA ALA A 26 -10.65 -5.64 42.23
C ALA A 26 -11.17 -4.98 40.95
N GLY A 27 -12.14 -4.08 41.05
CA GLY A 27 -12.65 -3.30 39.91
C GLY A 27 -11.58 -2.43 39.26
N GLU A 28 -10.76 -1.74 40.05
CA GLU A 28 -9.65 -0.93 39.54
C GLU A 28 -8.54 -1.77 38.88
N ARG A 29 -8.30 -3.00 39.37
CA ARG A 29 -7.35 -3.92 38.71
C ARG A 29 -7.93 -4.49 37.42
N ALA A 30 -9.20 -4.86 37.41
CA ALA A 30 -9.90 -5.34 36.22
C ALA A 30 -9.95 -4.26 35.13
N LEU A 31 -10.24 -3.01 35.50
CA LEU A 31 -10.24 -1.88 34.58
C LEU A 31 -8.84 -1.62 34.00
N ARG A 32 -7.80 -1.60 34.84
CA ARG A 32 -6.41 -1.45 34.38
C ARG A 32 -5.99 -2.57 33.43
N HIS A 33 -6.41 -3.79 33.72
CA HIS A 33 -6.12 -4.94 32.87
C HIS A 33 -6.86 -4.84 31.53
N ALA A 34 -8.15 -4.46 31.54
CA ALA A 34 -8.93 -4.24 30.33
C ALA A 34 -8.33 -3.12 29.45
N VAL A 35 -7.90 -2.01 30.07
CA VAL A 35 -7.20 -0.92 29.36
C VAL A 35 -5.87 -1.40 28.78
N SER A 36 -5.11 -2.22 29.50
CA SER A 36 -3.86 -2.81 28.98
C SER A 36 -4.13 -3.69 27.76
N ILE A 37 -5.13 -4.57 27.83
CA ILE A 37 -5.52 -5.44 26.71
C ILE A 37 -5.97 -4.60 25.51
N LEU A 38 -6.75 -3.54 25.74
CA LEU A 38 -7.18 -2.64 24.68
C LEU A 38 -5.97 -1.94 24.03
N ALA A 39 -5.04 -1.42 24.83
CA ALA A 39 -3.83 -0.78 24.34
C ALA A 39 -2.95 -1.74 23.53
N ASP A 40 -2.80 -2.98 23.99
CA ASP A 40 -2.06 -4.03 23.28
C ASP A 40 -2.76 -4.42 21.98
N SER A 41 -4.09 -4.50 21.97
CA SER A 41 -4.88 -4.78 20.75
C SER A 41 -4.77 -3.65 19.71
N LEU A 42 -4.77 -2.39 20.17
CA LEU A 42 -4.57 -1.23 19.30
C LEU A 42 -3.16 -1.24 18.71
N ARG A 43 -2.16 -1.52 19.55
CA ARG A 43 -0.75 -1.63 19.10
C ARG A 43 -0.58 -2.73 18.07
N ALA A 44 -1.18 -3.90 18.27
CA ALA A 44 -1.16 -4.99 17.30
C ALA A 44 -1.84 -4.60 15.98
N THR A 45 -2.99 -3.91 16.05
CA THR A 45 -3.72 -3.44 14.86
C THR A 45 -2.92 -2.40 14.09
N MET A 46 -2.29 -1.44 14.79
CA MET A 46 -1.42 -0.44 14.16
C MET A 46 -0.16 -1.07 13.56
N ALA A 47 0.45 -2.04 14.26
CA ALA A 47 1.60 -2.77 13.74
C ALA A 47 1.23 -3.54 12.47
N GLU A 48 0.08 -4.21 12.43
CA GLU A 48 -0.37 -4.94 11.23
C GLU A 48 -0.75 -3.99 10.09
N ALA A 49 -1.40 -2.85 10.39
CA ALA A 49 -1.70 -1.84 9.38
C ALA A 49 -0.42 -1.21 8.79
N LEU A 50 0.59 -0.93 9.63
CA LEU A 50 1.89 -0.45 9.19
C LEU A 50 2.65 -1.52 8.41
N ARG A 51 2.57 -2.79 8.84
CA ARG A 51 3.17 -3.93 8.17
C ARG A 51 2.55 -4.13 6.78
N HIS A 52 1.23 -4.11 6.66
CA HIS A 52 0.54 -4.13 5.38
C HIS A 52 0.91 -2.95 4.50
N ARG A 53 1.01 -1.72 5.05
CA ARG A 53 1.45 -0.55 4.26
C ARG A 53 2.91 -0.68 3.80
N ALA A 54 3.80 -1.11 4.69
CA ALA A 54 5.23 -1.27 4.38
C ALA A 54 5.48 -2.37 3.34
N PHE A 55 4.66 -3.43 3.34
CA PHE A 55 4.74 -4.50 2.32
C PHE A 55 3.84 -4.28 1.10
N SER A 56 2.96 -3.26 1.12
CA SER A 56 2.12 -2.91 -0.02
C SER A 56 2.81 -1.97 -0.98
N THR A 57 3.70 -1.07 -0.51
CA THR A 57 4.46 -0.19 -1.40
C THR A 57 5.51 -0.98 -2.16
N ARG A 58 5.29 -1.15 -3.45
CA ARG A 58 6.18 -1.76 -4.43
C ARG A 58 6.93 -0.67 -5.19
N VAL A 59 8.12 -1.04 -5.63
CA VAL A 59 8.94 -0.23 -6.51
C VAL A 59 8.86 -0.84 -7.90
N VAL A 60 8.37 -0.06 -8.86
CA VAL A 60 8.26 -0.46 -10.27
C VAL A 60 9.16 0.44 -11.11
N ASP A 61 10.04 -0.17 -11.89
CA ASP A 61 10.89 0.54 -12.84
C ASP A 61 10.14 0.75 -14.15
N ILE A 62 9.93 2.00 -14.53
CA ILE A 62 9.27 2.38 -15.77
C ILE A 62 10.30 2.88 -16.77
N VAL A 63 10.30 2.29 -17.97
CA VAL A 63 11.12 2.71 -19.10
C VAL A 63 10.19 3.23 -20.21
N VAL A 64 10.37 4.49 -20.54
CA VAL A 64 9.58 5.19 -21.56
C VAL A 64 10.44 5.43 -22.78
N GLU A 65 9.95 5.05 -23.95
CA GLU A 65 10.62 5.28 -25.24
C GLU A 65 9.89 6.32 -26.06
N GLY A 66 10.63 7.20 -26.71
CA GLY A 66 10.05 8.07 -27.72
C GLY A 66 10.97 9.21 -28.15
N PRO A 67 10.78 9.73 -29.38
CA PRO A 67 11.65 10.76 -29.95
C PRO A 67 11.62 12.10 -29.19
N ARG A 68 10.59 12.34 -28.37
CA ARG A 68 10.43 13.58 -27.59
C ARG A 68 10.71 13.42 -26.09
N VAL A 69 11.04 12.21 -25.63
CA VAL A 69 11.22 11.90 -24.21
C VAL A 69 12.34 12.72 -23.58
N ALA A 70 13.42 12.99 -24.34
CA ALA A 70 14.53 13.81 -23.86
C ALA A 70 14.28 15.34 -23.96
N ALA A 71 13.30 15.77 -24.74
CA ALA A 71 13.02 17.18 -24.98
C ALA A 71 12.06 17.78 -23.94
N ASP A 72 11.19 16.96 -23.34
CA ASP A 72 10.18 17.41 -22.37
C ASP A 72 9.98 16.40 -21.23
N LEU A 73 10.99 16.30 -20.35
CA LEU A 73 10.96 15.39 -19.21
C LEU A 73 9.92 15.80 -18.16
N ASP A 74 9.74 17.11 -17.93
CA ASP A 74 8.78 17.64 -16.96
C ASP A 74 7.32 17.41 -17.42
N GLY A 75 7.03 17.65 -18.70
CA GLY A 75 5.73 17.34 -19.29
C GLY A 75 5.43 15.84 -19.25
N LEU A 76 6.43 15.00 -19.56
CA LEU A 76 6.29 13.55 -19.43
C LEU A 76 6.03 13.11 -17.99
N THR A 77 6.74 13.69 -17.02
CA THR A 77 6.55 13.38 -15.59
C THR A 77 5.13 13.70 -15.15
N ARG A 78 4.60 14.87 -15.53
CA ARG A 78 3.20 15.24 -15.25
C ARG A 78 2.20 14.30 -15.92
N ALA A 79 2.42 13.98 -17.18
CA ALA A 79 1.56 13.05 -17.93
C ALA A 79 1.54 11.66 -17.28
N LEU A 80 2.70 11.18 -16.80
CA LEU A 80 2.80 9.91 -16.08
C LEU A 80 2.05 9.92 -14.75
N VAL A 81 2.16 11.00 -13.97
CA VAL A 81 1.40 11.13 -12.71
C VAL A 81 -0.11 11.10 -12.97
N SER A 82 -0.57 11.73 -14.07
CA SER A 82 -1.99 11.69 -14.47
C SER A 82 -2.42 10.29 -14.95
N GLY A 83 -1.62 9.67 -15.84
CA GLY A 83 -1.99 8.42 -16.51
C GLY A 83 -1.77 7.13 -15.70
N LEU A 84 -0.84 7.12 -14.75
CA LEU A 84 -0.57 5.97 -13.87
C LEU A 84 -1.51 5.89 -12.66
N GLY A 85 -2.44 6.83 -12.52
CA GLY A 85 -3.38 6.87 -11.39
C GLY A 85 -2.69 7.14 -10.05
N PRO A 86 -3.19 6.58 -8.92
CA PRO A 86 -2.68 6.89 -7.58
C PRO A 86 -1.31 6.25 -7.33
N VAL A 87 -0.26 6.90 -7.84
CA VAL A 87 1.14 6.61 -7.50
C VAL A 87 1.56 7.43 -6.28
N GLN A 88 2.30 6.82 -5.35
CA GLN A 88 2.77 7.53 -4.15
C GLN A 88 3.92 8.48 -4.49
N THR A 89 4.85 8.03 -5.33
CA THR A 89 6.02 8.83 -5.74
C THR A 89 6.51 8.37 -7.09
N LEU A 90 6.86 9.34 -7.95
CA LEU A 90 7.51 9.12 -9.25
C LEU A 90 8.88 9.82 -9.20
N VAL A 91 9.96 9.06 -9.33
CA VAL A 91 11.34 9.57 -9.28
C VAL A 91 12.00 9.38 -10.65
N PRO A 92 12.37 10.45 -11.36
CA PRO A 92 13.16 10.32 -12.59
C PRO A 92 14.57 9.82 -12.24
N ARG A 93 15.02 8.77 -12.94
CA ARG A 93 16.34 8.14 -12.73
C ARG A 93 17.36 8.56 -13.79
N GLY A 94 16.90 8.95 -14.97
CA GLY A 94 17.77 9.43 -16.04
C GLY A 94 17.12 9.36 -17.40
N VAL A 95 17.76 10.02 -18.37
CA VAL A 95 17.36 10.04 -19.77
C VAL A 95 18.57 9.72 -20.62
N GLU A 96 18.47 8.71 -21.48
CA GLU A 96 19.53 8.27 -22.38
C GLU A 96 18.95 7.97 -23.76
N ALA A 97 19.50 8.59 -24.81
CA ALA A 97 19.24 8.24 -26.22
C ALA A 97 17.76 7.96 -26.57
N GLY A 98 16.84 8.86 -26.21
CA GLY A 98 15.40 8.70 -26.52
C GLY A 98 14.62 7.81 -25.55
N HIS A 99 15.23 7.41 -24.44
CA HIS A 99 14.62 6.64 -23.36
C HIS A 99 14.65 7.46 -22.06
N ALA A 100 13.57 7.44 -21.29
CA ALA A 100 13.56 7.94 -19.91
C ALA A 100 13.25 6.79 -18.96
N ARG A 101 13.97 6.77 -17.83
CA ARG A 101 13.77 5.81 -16.76
C ARG A 101 13.17 6.52 -15.56
N PHE A 102 12.13 5.92 -15.00
CA PHE A 102 11.47 6.39 -13.80
C PHE A 102 11.33 5.24 -12.81
N GLN A 103 11.33 5.59 -11.54
CA GLN A 103 11.04 4.67 -10.46
C GLN A 103 9.73 5.10 -9.82
N VAL A 104 8.77 4.18 -9.76
CA VAL A 104 7.44 4.43 -9.21
C VAL A 104 7.26 3.66 -7.93
N HIS A 105 6.92 4.38 -6.87
CA HIS A 105 6.45 3.81 -5.62
C HIS A 105 4.94 3.76 -5.66
N THR A 106 4.39 2.55 -5.68
CA THR A 106 2.94 2.33 -5.82
C THR A 106 2.49 1.11 -5.04
N THR A 107 1.21 1.05 -4.68
CA THR A 107 0.60 -0.16 -4.14
C THR A 107 0.18 -1.16 -5.22
N ALA A 108 0.12 -0.71 -6.48
CA ALA A 108 -0.25 -1.49 -7.64
C ALA A 108 0.95 -2.23 -8.26
N GLY A 109 0.72 -3.37 -8.93
CA GLY A 109 1.78 -4.07 -9.66
C GLY A 109 2.07 -3.41 -11.02
N ALA A 110 3.21 -3.75 -11.64
CA ALA A 110 3.54 -3.28 -12.99
C ALA A 110 2.48 -3.68 -14.04
N PHE A 111 1.82 -4.84 -13.87
CA PHE A 111 0.68 -5.26 -14.71
C PHE A 111 -0.55 -4.37 -14.55
N ASP A 112 -0.85 -3.93 -13.34
CA ASP A 112 -1.98 -3.03 -13.09
C ASP A 112 -1.71 -1.64 -13.68
N LEU A 113 -0.48 -1.15 -13.54
CA LEU A 113 -0.03 0.09 -14.17
C LEU A 113 -0.09 0.00 -15.70
N ALA A 114 0.34 -1.11 -16.29
CA ALA A 114 0.24 -1.34 -17.73
C ALA A 114 -1.22 -1.34 -18.19
N ARG A 115 -2.12 -1.95 -17.40
CA ARG A 115 -3.56 -1.97 -17.69
C ARG A 115 -4.17 -0.57 -17.64
N GLN A 116 -3.79 0.24 -16.65
CA GLN A 116 -4.24 1.63 -16.53
C GLN A 116 -3.74 2.47 -17.72
N LEU A 117 -2.46 2.36 -18.06
CA LEU A 117 -1.90 3.05 -19.23
C LEU A 117 -2.56 2.60 -20.54
N SER A 118 -2.86 1.31 -20.67
CA SER A 118 -3.56 0.81 -21.86
C SER A 118 -5.01 1.29 -21.95
N ALA A 119 -5.68 1.52 -20.81
CA ALA A 119 -7.07 1.94 -20.76
C ALA A 119 -7.25 3.46 -20.92
N HIS A 120 -6.34 4.25 -20.33
CA HIS A 120 -6.44 5.70 -20.26
C HIS A 120 -5.43 6.43 -21.14
N GLY A 121 -4.38 5.75 -21.59
CA GLY A 121 -3.29 6.39 -22.32
C GLY A 121 -2.52 7.39 -21.47
N LEU A 122 -1.78 8.26 -22.14
CA LEU A 122 -1.25 9.50 -21.58
C LEU A 122 -1.99 10.65 -22.25
N GLU A 123 -2.36 11.69 -21.50
CA GLU A 123 -3.26 12.79 -21.94
C GLU A 123 -2.97 13.32 -23.36
N THR A 124 -1.71 13.33 -23.79
CA THR A 124 -1.27 13.92 -25.05
C THR A 124 -0.68 12.91 -26.04
N SER A 125 -0.71 11.61 -25.75
CA SER A 125 -0.04 10.62 -26.61
C SER A 125 -0.59 9.20 -26.48
N ALA A 126 -0.59 8.48 -27.60
CA ALA A 126 -0.85 7.06 -27.61
C ALA A 126 0.32 6.30 -26.97
N VAL A 127 -0.02 5.29 -26.16
CA VAL A 127 0.94 4.46 -25.46
C VAL A 127 0.93 3.06 -26.06
N GLU A 128 2.12 2.53 -26.32
CA GLU A 128 2.31 1.15 -26.74
C GLU A 128 3.12 0.41 -25.70
N ILE A 129 2.52 -0.57 -25.04
CA ILE A 129 3.20 -1.40 -24.05
C ILE A 129 4.13 -2.38 -24.80
N LEU A 130 5.44 -2.27 -24.56
CA LEU A 130 6.46 -3.11 -25.18
C LEU A 130 6.75 -4.35 -24.34
N GLN A 131 6.84 -4.19 -23.01
CA GLN A 131 7.15 -5.27 -22.08
C GLN A 131 6.62 -4.97 -20.69
N VAL A 132 6.10 -6.00 -20.01
CA VAL A 132 5.69 -5.94 -18.61
C VAL A 132 6.29 -7.14 -17.87
N THR A 133 6.94 -6.88 -16.75
CA THR A 133 7.39 -7.92 -15.80
C THR A 133 6.75 -7.68 -14.45
N ALA A 134 7.13 -8.46 -13.42
CA ALA A 134 6.61 -8.24 -12.07
C ALA A 134 6.94 -6.84 -11.52
N ASN A 135 8.13 -6.31 -11.85
CA ASN A 135 8.67 -5.07 -11.26
C ASN A 135 9.10 -4.04 -12.30
N SER A 136 8.87 -4.29 -13.59
CA SER A 136 9.22 -3.35 -14.64
C SER A 136 8.16 -3.23 -15.71
N LEU A 137 8.04 -2.03 -16.24
CA LEU A 137 7.11 -1.68 -17.30
C LEU A 137 7.86 -0.87 -18.36
N ARG A 138 7.85 -1.35 -19.59
CA ARG A 138 8.46 -0.68 -20.74
C ARG A 138 7.40 -0.37 -21.77
N PHE A 139 7.33 0.87 -22.20
CA PHE A 139 6.37 1.30 -23.20
C PHE A 139 6.93 2.43 -24.07
N ALA A 140 6.41 2.53 -25.29
CA ALA A 140 6.70 3.61 -26.21
C ALA A 140 5.56 4.62 -26.25
N ILE A 141 5.91 5.89 -26.39
CA ILE A 141 4.99 6.98 -26.62
C ILE A 141 4.97 7.28 -28.12
N ARG A 142 3.83 7.02 -28.76
CA ARG A 142 3.58 7.43 -30.13
C ARG A 142 2.88 8.79 -30.10
N SER A 143 3.48 9.77 -30.76
CA SER A 143 2.81 11.05 -30.97
C SER A 143 1.58 10.80 -31.83
N THR A 144 0.39 11.09 -31.29
CA THR A 144 -0.85 11.17 -32.06
C THR A 144 -0.84 12.47 -32.88
N LYS A 145 0.06 12.54 -33.86
CA LYS A 145 -0.15 13.37 -35.04
C LYS A 145 -0.31 12.42 -36.21
N LEU A 146 -1.54 12.30 -36.70
CA LEU A 146 -2.05 11.71 -37.96
C LEU A 146 -3.42 11.09 -37.59
N THR A 147 -4.55 11.71 -37.88
CA THR A 147 -5.13 11.82 -39.23
C THR A 147 -5.98 13.08 -39.37
N GLY A 148 -5.65 13.94 -40.33
CA GLY A 148 -6.46 15.14 -40.64
C GLY A 148 -5.98 15.97 -41.83
N GLU A 149 -4.89 15.57 -42.50
CA GLU A 149 -4.40 16.24 -43.71
C GLU A 149 -3.98 15.20 -44.75
N LEU A 150 -4.91 14.34 -45.17
CA LEU A 150 -4.84 13.61 -46.44
C LEU A 150 -6.27 13.30 -46.92
N GLU A 151 -7.10 14.32 -47.04
CA GLU A 151 -8.12 14.33 -48.09
C GLU A 151 -7.94 15.61 -48.88
N GLN A 152 -7.89 15.42 -50.20
CA GLN A 152 -7.57 16.39 -51.24
C GLN A 152 -8.68 17.42 -51.41
#